data_AF-Q02AM5-F1
#
_entry.id   AF-Q02AM5-F1
#
_cell.length_a   1.000
_cell.length_b   1.000
_cell.length_c   1.000
_cell.angle_alpha   90.00
_cell.angle_beta   90.00
_cell.angle_gamma   90.00
#
_symmetry.space_group_name_H-M   'P 1'
#
loop_
_entity.id
_entity.type
_entity.pdbx_description
1 polymer ?
#
loop_
_entity_poly.entity_id
_entity_poly.type
_entity_poly.pdbx_seq_one_letter_code
_entity_poly.pdbx_strand_id
1 'polypeptide(L)'
;MAQEQEQRKESRPPREGRGPQGGSPQGGPPRGGPPRGDRGGERGGERGGDRGGDRRGFDRGRPEGPPEIELEKLINDSLYLDNQAHAIVSRMRDMDSGTKSQLRRLYSSVRRAVRAPEGERQHEFVMLRARLAYTIARHGLRSLDQLEKLLLQVTRRNDIKGYERFKDLFEAIVAYNE
;
A
#
# COMPACT_ATOMS: atom_id res chain seq x y z
N MET A 1 8.86 -61.50 49.14
CA MET A 1 9.71 -62.22 48.16
C MET A 1 9.23 -61.78 46.80
N ALA A 2 9.94 -60.83 46.16
CA ALA A 2 11.09 -61.06 45.25
C ALA A 2 10.54 -60.98 43.80
N GLN A 3 10.86 -59.90 43.05
CA GLN A 3 12.00 -59.84 42.12
C GLN A 3 11.78 -60.80 40.94
N GLU A 4 12.06 -60.49 39.68
CA GLU A 4 12.65 -59.36 38.96
C GLU A 4 12.62 -59.77 37.47
N GLN A 5 12.83 -58.79 36.57
CA GLN A 5 13.60 -58.95 35.32
C GLN A 5 12.95 -59.79 34.18
N GLU A 6 13.10 -59.51 32.89
CA GLU A 6 14.13 -58.78 32.12
C GLU A 6 13.58 -58.59 30.68
N GLN A 7 13.55 -57.36 30.13
CA GLN A 7 14.50 -56.79 29.14
C GLN A 7 14.34 -57.18 27.67
N ARG A 8 14.67 -56.17 26.83
CA ARG A 8 14.99 -56.14 25.38
C ARG A 8 13.82 -55.65 24.50
N LYS A 9 13.91 -54.56 23.73
CA LYS A 9 15.04 -53.72 23.31
C LYS A 9 14.51 -52.38 22.74
N GLU A 10 15.17 -51.31 23.16
CA GLU A 10 15.62 -50.12 22.39
C GLU A 10 14.66 -49.37 21.45
N SER A 11 14.24 -48.12 21.72
CA SER A 11 14.98 -46.85 21.95
C SER A 11 15.39 -46.10 20.67
N ARG A 12 14.75 -44.94 20.37
CA ARG A 12 15.47 -43.65 20.38
C ARG A 12 14.57 -42.38 20.35
N PRO A 13 14.95 -41.29 21.05
CA PRO A 13 14.14 -40.10 21.40
C PRO A 13 14.38 -38.86 20.48
N PRO A 14 13.72 -37.70 20.74
CA PRO A 14 13.71 -36.53 19.87
C PRO A 14 15.04 -35.78 19.87
N ARG A 15 15.35 -35.13 18.74
CA ARG A 15 16.64 -34.48 18.48
C ARG A 15 16.58 -33.01 18.93
N GLU A 16 17.00 -32.74 20.15
CA GLU A 16 17.52 -31.43 20.56
C GLU A 16 19.06 -31.50 20.65
N GLY A 17 19.71 -30.37 20.34
CA GLY A 17 21.01 -29.99 20.92
C GLY A 17 22.23 -30.83 20.57
N ARG A 18 23.11 -30.29 19.72
CA ARG A 18 24.54 -30.63 19.72
C ARG A 18 25.34 -29.38 20.10
N GLY A 19 25.73 -29.29 21.38
CA GLY A 19 26.87 -28.48 21.83
C GLY A 19 28.20 -29.25 21.70
N PRO A 20 29.21 -28.98 22.55
CA PRO A 20 30.04 -27.76 22.64
C PRO A 20 31.56 -28.08 22.69
N GLN A 21 32.39 -27.08 23.04
CA GLN A 21 33.75 -27.16 23.67
C GLN A 21 34.95 -27.15 22.70
N GLY A 22 36.01 -26.33 22.80
CA GLY A 22 36.56 -25.33 23.75
C GLY A 22 37.96 -24.89 23.17
N GLY A 23 38.75 -23.90 23.62
CA GLY A 23 38.73 -22.87 24.66
C GLY A 23 40.07 -22.09 24.68
N SER A 24 40.01 -20.76 24.97
CA SER A 24 40.90 -19.94 25.83
C SER A 24 42.35 -19.56 25.37
N PRO A 25 43.10 -18.61 26.04
CA PRO A 25 42.80 -17.26 26.60
C PRO A 25 43.99 -16.21 26.49
N GLN A 26 43.74 -14.89 26.34
CA GLN A 26 44.64 -13.75 26.75
C GLN A 26 44.07 -12.42 26.20
N GLY A 27 44.06 -11.22 26.81
CA GLY A 27 44.56 -10.61 28.05
C GLY A 27 44.01 -9.16 28.12
N GLY A 28 44.08 -8.50 29.30
CA GLY A 28 43.32 -7.30 29.69
C GLY A 28 43.69 -5.88 29.14
N PRO A 29 43.18 -4.78 29.78
CA PRO A 29 42.87 -3.42 29.22
C PRO A 29 43.97 -2.36 29.57
N PRO A 30 43.81 -0.99 29.62
CA PRO A 30 42.75 0.01 29.25
C PRO A 30 43.28 1.32 28.56
N ARG A 31 42.40 2.33 28.31
CA ARG A 31 42.58 3.82 28.38
C ARG A 31 42.21 4.64 27.12
N GLY A 32 41.38 5.68 27.34
CA GLY A 32 41.48 6.95 26.59
C GLY A 32 40.15 7.65 26.26
N GLY A 33 39.57 8.40 27.21
CA GLY A 33 38.62 9.49 26.93
C GLY A 33 39.34 10.85 26.70
N PRO A 34 38.62 12.00 26.69
CA PRO A 34 38.21 12.80 25.52
C PRO A 34 38.83 14.23 25.48
N PRO A 35 38.43 15.14 24.55
CA PRO A 35 37.65 16.32 24.99
C PRO A 35 36.57 16.78 23.95
N ARG A 36 35.35 17.14 24.38
CA ARG A 36 34.88 18.47 24.84
C ARG A 36 34.72 19.51 23.72
N GLY A 37 33.47 19.78 23.35
CA GLY A 37 33.05 20.91 22.51
C GLY A 37 31.70 21.44 22.97
N ASP A 38 31.72 22.25 24.03
CA ASP A 38 30.59 23.05 24.50
C ASP A 38 30.98 24.52 24.30
N ARG A 39 30.32 25.21 23.36
CA ARG A 39 30.30 26.68 23.29
C ARG A 39 29.17 27.15 22.38
N GLY A 40 28.09 27.70 22.96
CA GLY A 40 27.11 28.47 22.20
C GLY A 40 25.78 28.73 22.91
N GLY A 41 25.81 29.43 24.05
CA GLY A 41 24.62 29.99 24.70
C GLY A 41 24.25 31.39 24.20
N GLU A 42 22.93 31.57 23.99
CA GLU A 42 22.10 32.78 24.20
C GLU A 42 22.30 34.06 23.37
N ARG A 43 21.27 34.42 22.58
CA ARG A 43 20.48 35.68 22.74
C ARG A 43 19.37 35.85 21.70
N GLY A 44 18.13 35.88 22.19
CA GLY A 44 17.08 36.87 21.90
C GLY A 44 16.71 37.22 20.45
N GLY A 45 15.47 36.89 20.07
CA GLY A 45 14.82 37.38 18.85
C GLY A 45 13.33 37.02 18.77
N GLU A 46 12.54 37.42 19.76
CA GLU A 46 11.08 37.53 19.60
C GLU A 46 10.77 38.66 18.61
N ARG A 47 10.04 38.36 17.52
CA ARG A 47 8.96 39.21 16.99
C ARG A 47 8.24 38.58 15.79
N GLY A 48 7.00 38.18 16.05
CA GLY A 48 5.85 38.53 15.22
C GLY A 48 5.52 37.57 14.07
N GLY A 49 4.36 36.92 14.17
CA GLY A 49 3.84 36.17 13.03
C GLY A 49 2.60 35.33 13.35
N ASP A 50 1.58 35.98 13.88
CA ASP A 50 0.20 35.53 13.94
C ASP A 50 -0.28 34.82 12.65
N ARG A 51 -1.28 33.93 12.80
CA ARG A 51 -2.03 33.15 11.78
C ARG A 51 -1.47 31.73 11.60
N GLY A 52 -2.17 30.71 12.05
CA GLY A 52 -3.56 30.44 11.70
C GLY A 52 -3.53 29.28 10.72
N GLY A 53 -4.28 28.22 11.01
CA GLY A 53 -4.01 26.89 10.49
C GLY A 53 -4.04 26.75 8.96
N ASP A 54 -3.12 25.94 8.45
CA ASP A 54 -3.17 25.40 7.09
C ASP A 54 -2.90 23.88 7.08
N ARG A 55 -3.48 23.17 8.07
CA ARG A 55 -3.81 21.73 7.92
C ARG A 55 -5.18 21.54 7.28
N ARG A 56 -5.57 22.42 6.35
CA ARG A 56 -6.80 22.32 5.54
C ARG A 56 -6.55 22.89 4.16
N GLY A 57 -5.82 22.13 3.35
CA GLY A 57 -5.52 22.49 1.97
C GLY A 57 -5.57 21.28 1.04
N PHE A 58 -6.58 20.41 1.19
CA PHE A 58 -6.84 19.35 0.21
C PHE A 58 -7.35 19.89 -1.14
N ASP A 59 -7.49 21.22 -1.30
CA ASP A 59 -8.32 21.79 -2.37
C ASP A 59 -7.90 23.22 -2.80
N ARG A 60 -6.65 23.43 -3.23
CA ARG A 60 -6.32 24.68 -3.93
C ARG A 60 -5.14 24.52 -4.89
N GLY A 61 -5.46 24.28 -6.16
CA GLY A 61 -4.49 24.43 -7.25
C GLY A 61 -4.25 23.21 -8.14
N ARG A 62 -5.09 22.17 -8.09
CA ARG A 62 -4.99 21.10 -9.09
C ARG A 62 -5.51 21.65 -10.42
N PRO A 63 -4.67 21.76 -11.48
CA PRO A 63 -5.15 22.11 -12.82
C PRO A 63 -6.29 21.17 -13.18
N GLU A 64 -7.33 21.67 -13.87
CA GLU A 64 -8.46 20.85 -14.32
C GLU A 64 -7.93 19.53 -14.87
N GLY A 65 -8.16 18.48 -14.08
CA GLY A 65 -7.68 17.15 -14.42
C GLY A 65 -8.36 16.70 -15.71
N PRO A 66 -7.75 15.76 -16.44
CA PRO A 66 -8.38 15.17 -17.62
C PRO A 66 -9.81 14.71 -17.28
N PRO A 67 -10.75 14.79 -18.25
CA PRO A 67 -12.19 14.72 -18.01
C PRO A 67 -12.55 13.57 -17.08
N GLU A 68 -13.43 13.84 -16.12
CA GLU A 68 -13.83 12.84 -15.14
C GLU A 68 -14.57 11.69 -15.83
N ILE A 69 -14.24 10.46 -15.44
CA ILE A 69 -14.95 9.29 -15.94
C ILE A 69 -16.35 9.32 -15.36
N GLU A 70 -17.36 9.27 -16.22
CA GLU A 70 -18.75 9.30 -15.82
C GLU A 70 -19.22 7.89 -15.47
N LEU A 71 -19.51 7.64 -14.19
CA LEU A 71 -19.94 6.32 -13.71
C LEU A 71 -21.20 5.81 -14.43
N GLU A 72 -22.18 6.67 -14.69
CA GLU A 72 -23.42 6.28 -15.39
C GLU A 72 -23.15 5.79 -16.82
N LYS A 73 -22.29 6.48 -17.57
CA LYS A 73 -21.90 6.05 -18.92
C LYS A 73 -21.10 4.77 -18.87
N LEU A 74 -20.19 4.64 -17.90
CA LEU A 74 -19.42 3.42 -17.70
C LEU A 74 -20.32 2.20 -17.43
N ILE A 75 -21.45 2.39 -16.73
CA ILE A 75 -22.38 1.30 -16.42
C ILE A 75 -23.20 0.89 -17.65
N ASN A 76 -23.62 1.86 -18.46
CA ASN A 76 -24.60 1.64 -19.53
C ASN A 76 -23.96 1.46 -20.93
N ASP A 77 -22.72 1.92 -21.13
CA ASP A 77 -22.04 1.93 -22.43
C ASP A 77 -20.70 1.19 -22.35
N SER A 78 -20.66 0.01 -22.98
CA SER A 78 -19.46 -0.84 -23.03
C SER A 78 -18.36 -0.25 -23.91
N LEU A 79 -18.72 0.49 -24.97
CA LEU A 79 -17.75 1.16 -25.84
C LEU A 79 -17.12 2.34 -25.10
N TYR A 80 -17.89 3.07 -24.30
CA TYR A 80 -17.34 4.10 -23.42
C TYR A 80 -16.32 3.52 -22.44
N LEU A 81 -16.64 2.41 -21.76
CA LEU A 81 -15.70 1.73 -20.84
C LEU A 81 -14.39 1.38 -21.55
N ASP A 82 -14.46 0.80 -22.73
CA ASP A 82 -13.30 0.39 -23.51
C ASP A 82 -12.41 1.57 -23.91
N ASN A 83 -13.03 2.63 -24.43
CA ASN A 83 -12.35 3.87 -24.78
C ASN A 83 -11.67 4.52 -23.56
N GLN A 84 -12.30 4.48 -22.38
CA GLN A 84 -11.69 4.99 -21.15
C GLN A 84 -10.50 4.13 -20.72
N ALA A 85 -10.60 2.81 -20.81
CA ALA A 85 -9.48 1.91 -20.52
C ALA A 85 -8.28 2.23 -21.41
N HIS A 86 -8.49 2.36 -22.72
CA HIS A 86 -7.45 2.77 -23.66
C HIS A 86 -6.85 4.14 -23.31
N ALA A 87 -7.69 5.14 -23.03
CA ALA A 87 -7.21 6.49 -22.71
C ALA A 87 -6.34 6.52 -21.43
N ILE A 88 -6.70 5.73 -20.41
CA ILE A 88 -5.90 5.61 -19.19
C ILE A 88 -4.55 4.95 -19.49
N VAL A 89 -4.55 3.85 -20.23
CA VAL A 89 -3.31 3.12 -20.58
C VAL A 89 -2.36 3.98 -21.42
N SER A 90 -2.88 4.74 -22.38
CA SER A 90 -2.06 5.68 -23.16
C SER A 90 -1.38 6.71 -22.26
N ARG A 91 -2.12 7.35 -21.33
CA ARG A 91 -1.53 8.30 -20.36
C ARG A 91 -0.49 7.65 -19.46
N MET A 92 -0.72 6.41 -19.03
CA MET A 92 0.22 5.67 -18.18
C MET A 92 1.56 5.43 -18.89
N ARG A 93 1.54 5.11 -20.19
CA ARG A 93 2.75 4.89 -21.00
C ARG A 93 3.62 6.15 -21.09
N ASP A 94 2.99 7.31 -21.19
CA ASP A 94 3.68 8.59 -21.35
C ASP A 94 4.17 9.19 -20.02
N MET A 95 3.50 8.89 -18.90
CA MET A 95 3.76 9.53 -17.60
C MET A 95 4.49 8.65 -16.58
N ASP A 96 4.24 7.35 -16.54
CA ASP A 96 4.54 6.53 -15.37
C ASP A 96 5.13 5.13 -15.73
N SER A 97 6.39 5.10 -16.16
CA SER A 97 7.11 3.87 -16.61
C SER A 97 7.32 2.77 -15.54
N GLY A 98 6.99 3.04 -14.26
CA GLY A 98 7.13 2.10 -13.14
C GLY A 98 5.84 1.44 -12.63
N THR A 99 4.72 1.58 -13.34
CA THR A 99 3.37 1.30 -12.78
C THR A 99 2.83 -0.12 -12.92
N LYS A 100 3.39 -0.96 -13.81
CA LYS A 100 2.79 -2.28 -14.13
C LYS A 100 2.61 -3.18 -12.90
N SER A 101 3.60 -3.22 -12.01
CA SER A 101 3.53 -3.99 -10.76
C SER A 101 2.52 -3.42 -9.75
N GLN A 102 2.38 -2.08 -9.68
CA GLN A 102 1.39 -1.45 -8.81
C GLN A 102 -0.03 -1.65 -9.33
N LEU A 103 -0.23 -1.54 -10.63
CA LEU A 103 -1.50 -1.78 -11.29
C LEU A 103 -1.97 -3.22 -11.08
N ARG A 104 -1.09 -4.22 -11.25
CA ARG A 104 -1.41 -5.63 -10.97
C ARG A 104 -1.79 -5.89 -9.51
N ARG A 105 -1.09 -5.27 -8.56
CA ARG A 105 -1.44 -5.34 -7.12
C ARG A 105 -2.80 -4.71 -6.83
N LEU A 106 -3.08 -3.56 -7.45
CA LEU A 106 -4.35 -2.86 -7.32
C LEU A 106 -5.50 -3.70 -7.91
N TYR A 107 -5.32 -4.25 -9.11
CA TYR A 107 -6.30 -5.14 -9.74
C TYR A 107 -6.65 -6.35 -8.86
N SER A 108 -5.63 -7.00 -8.29
CA SER A 108 -5.84 -8.12 -7.36
C SER A 108 -6.69 -7.73 -6.16
N SER A 109 -6.50 -6.50 -5.67
CA SER A 109 -7.26 -5.94 -4.55
C SER A 109 -8.71 -5.60 -4.94
N VAL A 110 -8.91 -5.02 -6.13
CA VAL A 110 -10.25 -4.73 -6.70
C VAL A 110 -11.05 -6.02 -6.89
N ARG A 111 -10.43 -7.05 -7.49
CA ARG A 111 -11.06 -8.37 -7.70
C ARG A 111 -11.49 -9.02 -6.39
N ARG A 112 -10.70 -8.86 -5.32
CA ARG A 112 -11.06 -9.35 -3.97
C ARG A 112 -12.25 -8.56 -3.41
N ALA A 113 -12.25 -7.24 -3.51
CA ALA A 113 -13.31 -6.40 -2.95
C ALA A 113 -14.68 -6.63 -3.61
N VAL A 114 -14.74 -6.87 -4.92
CA VAL A 114 -16.01 -7.19 -5.60
C VAL A 114 -16.61 -8.51 -5.10
N ARG A 115 -15.76 -9.48 -4.74
CA ARG A 115 -16.18 -10.77 -4.18
C ARG A 115 -16.57 -10.72 -2.71
N ALA A 116 -16.39 -9.58 -2.04
CA ALA A 116 -16.80 -9.43 -0.66
C ALA A 116 -18.33 -9.56 -0.53
N PRO A 117 -18.83 -10.03 0.64
CA PRO A 117 -20.25 -10.00 0.96
C PRO A 117 -20.84 -8.60 0.74
N GLU A 118 -22.11 -8.54 0.35
CA GLU A 118 -22.76 -7.27 -0.01
C GLU A 118 -22.66 -6.20 1.09
N GLY A 119 -22.85 -6.60 2.36
CA GLY A 119 -22.75 -5.70 3.51
C GLY A 119 -21.34 -5.17 3.80
N GLU A 120 -20.29 -5.84 3.30
CA GLU A 120 -18.89 -5.46 3.52
C GLU A 120 -18.26 -4.80 2.29
N ARG A 121 -18.88 -4.97 1.11
CA ARG A 121 -18.34 -4.52 -0.18
C ARG A 121 -18.04 -3.03 -0.21
N GLN A 122 -18.96 -2.21 0.30
CA GLN A 122 -18.73 -0.76 0.36
C GLN A 122 -17.51 -0.41 1.19
N HIS A 123 -17.37 -1.02 2.37
CA HIS A 123 -16.22 -0.81 3.25
C HIS A 123 -14.91 -1.23 2.57
N GLU A 124 -14.88 -2.39 1.92
CA GLU A 124 -13.71 -2.85 1.17
C GLU A 124 -13.30 -1.85 0.06
N PHE A 125 -14.26 -1.30 -0.66
CA PHE A 125 -14.01 -0.28 -1.69
C PHE A 125 -13.56 1.07 -1.10
N VAL A 126 -14.05 1.47 0.08
CA VAL A 126 -13.55 2.64 0.80
C VAL A 126 -12.09 2.42 1.23
N MET A 127 -11.75 1.23 1.72
CA MET A 127 -10.37 0.86 2.06
C MET A 127 -9.46 0.77 0.82
N LEU A 128 -9.98 0.33 -0.33
CA LEU A 128 -9.26 0.40 -1.60
C LEU A 128 -8.95 1.85 -1.99
N ARG A 129 -9.91 2.76 -1.82
CA ARG A 129 -9.73 4.18 -2.14
C ARG A 129 -8.60 4.80 -1.33
N ALA A 130 -8.57 4.55 -0.01
CA ALA A 130 -7.50 5.04 0.85
C ALA A 130 -6.12 4.50 0.42
N ARG A 131 -6.03 3.20 0.09
CA ARG A 131 -4.79 2.58 -0.41
C ARG A 131 -4.35 3.14 -1.75
N LEU A 132 -5.29 3.38 -2.67
CA LEU A 132 -5.03 3.98 -3.97
C LEU A 132 -4.49 5.40 -3.82
N ALA A 133 -5.17 6.24 -3.04
CA ALA A 133 -4.75 7.61 -2.76
C ALA A 133 -3.34 7.67 -2.16
N TYR A 134 -3.06 6.81 -1.16
CA TYR A 134 -1.71 6.69 -0.58
C TYR A 134 -0.68 6.30 -1.64
N THR A 135 -0.99 5.33 -2.51
CA THR A 135 -0.07 4.86 -3.56
C THR A 135 0.22 5.96 -4.58
N ILE A 136 -0.81 6.69 -5.01
CA ILE A 136 -0.69 7.83 -5.93
C ILE A 136 0.23 8.89 -5.31
N ALA A 137 -0.03 9.29 -4.07
CA ALA A 137 0.77 10.30 -3.38
C ALA A 137 2.22 9.84 -3.15
N ARG A 138 2.43 8.56 -2.79
CA ARG A 138 3.74 8.00 -2.43
C ARG A 138 4.66 7.82 -3.64
N HIS A 139 4.09 7.50 -4.79
CA HIS A 139 4.83 7.10 -6.00
C HIS A 139 4.65 8.06 -7.17
N GLY A 140 3.85 9.13 -7.03
CA GLY A 140 3.64 10.13 -8.07
C GLY A 140 2.78 9.64 -9.23
N LEU A 141 1.90 8.65 -9.03
CA LEU A 141 1.12 7.98 -10.09
C LEU A 141 -0.07 8.81 -10.57
N ARG A 142 0.20 9.99 -11.12
CA ARG A 142 -0.83 10.98 -11.50
C ARG A 142 -1.79 10.45 -12.57
N SER A 143 -1.35 9.53 -13.42
CA SER A 143 -2.23 8.89 -14.43
C SER A 143 -3.41 8.14 -13.80
N LEU A 144 -3.30 7.72 -12.53
CA LEU A 144 -4.34 6.99 -11.81
C LEU A 144 -5.33 7.91 -11.06
N ASP A 145 -5.13 9.22 -11.07
CA ASP A 145 -6.00 10.16 -10.36
C ASP A 145 -7.47 10.05 -10.83
N GLN A 146 -7.70 9.70 -12.10
CA GLN A 146 -9.05 9.47 -12.62
C GLN A 146 -9.70 8.22 -12.03
N LEU A 147 -8.92 7.16 -11.77
CA LEU A 147 -9.41 5.95 -11.13
C LEU A 147 -9.76 6.20 -9.67
N GLU A 148 -9.00 7.06 -8.98
CA GLU A 148 -9.32 7.51 -7.62
C GLU A 148 -10.67 8.26 -7.59
N LYS A 149 -10.87 9.21 -8.50
CA LYS A 149 -12.14 9.95 -8.62
C LYS A 149 -13.31 9.05 -8.97
N LEU A 150 -13.13 8.11 -9.91
CA LEU A 150 -14.17 7.14 -10.24
C LEU A 150 -14.53 6.25 -9.04
N LEU A 151 -13.52 5.80 -8.30
CA LEU A 151 -13.72 5.00 -7.09
C LEU A 151 -14.48 5.76 -6.00
N LEU A 152 -14.29 7.09 -5.90
CA LEU A 152 -15.13 7.95 -5.08
C LEU A 152 -16.59 7.96 -5.54
N GLN A 153 -16.86 8.08 -6.85
CA GLN A 153 -18.22 8.01 -7.38
C GLN A 153 -18.88 6.66 -7.08
N VAL A 154 -18.15 5.55 -7.30
CA VAL A 154 -18.62 4.18 -7.07
C VAL A 154 -18.99 3.96 -5.60
N THR A 155 -18.13 4.38 -4.67
CA THR A 155 -18.38 4.25 -3.22
C THR A 155 -19.50 5.16 -2.70
N ARG A 156 -19.69 6.34 -3.32
CA ARG A 156 -20.80 7.25 -2.99
C ARG A 156 -22.14 6.73 -3.46
N ARG A 157 -22.21 6.18 -4.68
CA ARG A 157 -23.45 5.61 -5.22
C ARG A 157 -23.83 4.30 -4.53
N ASN A 158 -22.83 3.52 -4.11
CA ASN A 158 -23.00 2.24 -3.44
C ASN A 158 -23.92 1.26 -4.20
N ASP A 159 -23.66 1.12 -5.50
CA ASP A 159 -24.43 0.23 -6.40
C ASP A 159 -23.55 -0.94 -6.85
N ILE A 160 -24.14 -2.14 -6.83
CA ILE A 160 -23.52 -3.39 -7.29
C ILE A 160 -23.01 -3.25 -8.73
N LYS A 161 -23.82 -2.68 -9.63
CA LYS A 161 -23.42 -2.48 -11.02
C LYS A 161 -22.21 -1.57 -11.13
N GLY A 162 -22.12 -0.54 -10.29
CA GLY A 162 -20.97 0.35 -10.23
C GLY A 162 -19.70 -0.37 -9.78
N TYR A 163 -19.79 -1.25 -8.78
CA TYR A 163 -18.65 -2.05 -8.32
C TYR A 163 -18.16 -3.03 -9.40
N GLU A 164 -19.07 -3.72 -10.08
CA GLU A 164 -18.73 -4.64 -11.17
C GLU A 164 -18.09 -3.92 -12.35
N ARG A 165 -18.67 -2.80 -12.77
CA ARG A 165 -18.17 -2.02 -13.92
C ARG A 165 -16.83 -1.36 -13.65
N PHE A 166 -16.59 -0.95 -12.41
CA PHE A 166 -15.26 -0.50 -11.99
C PHE A 166 -14.22 -1.63 -12.13
N LYS A 167 -14.58 -2.86 -11.76
CA LYS A 167 -13.71 -4.03 -11.92
C LYS A 167 -13.49 -4.40 -13.38
N ASP A 168 -14.52 -4.30 -14.23
CA ASP A 168 -14.40 -4.54 -15.68
C ASP A 168 -13.50 -3.50 -16.36
N LEU A 169 -13.61 -2.21 -16.00
CA LEU A 169 -12.69 -1.17 -16.46
C LEU A 169 -11.25 -1.51 -16.08
N PHE A 170 -11.01 -1.92 -14.85
CA PHE A 170 -9.68 -2.32 -14.38
C PHE A 170 -9.12 -3.54 -15.12
N GLU A 171 -9.98 -4.50 -15.45
CA GLU A 171 -9.63 -5.68 -16.23
C GLU A 171 -9.20 -5.29 -17.66
N ALA A 172 -9.93 -4.39 -18.31
CA ALA A 172 -9.57 -3.85 -19.62
C ALA A 172 -8.24 -3.07 -19.59
N ILE A 173 -8.01 -2.23 -18.57
CA ILE A 173 -6.74 -1.50 -18.40
C ILE A 173 -5.56 -2.47 -18.27
N VAL A 174 -5.71 -3.55 -17.50
CA VAL A 174 -4.66 -4.57 -17.36
C VAL A 174 -4.44 -5.28 -18.68
N ALA A 175 -5.50 -5.67 -19.40
CA ALA A 175 -5.40 -6.34 -20.70
C ALA A 175 -4.66 -5.50 -21.76
N TYR A 176 -4.90 -4.19 -21.81
CA TYR A 176 -4.21 -3.28 -22.75
C TYR A 176 -2.77 -2.91 -22.36
N ASN A 177 -2.39 -3.20 -21.10
CA ASN A 177 -1.05 -2.93 -20.58
C ASN A 177 -0.17 -4.19 -20.48
N GLU A 178 -0.68 -5.36 -20.89
CA GLU A 178 0.12 -6.59 -21.03
C GLU A 178 1.15 -6.47 -22.15
#